data_AF-A0A847KHT9-F1
#
_entry.id   AF-A0A847KHT9-F1
#
_cell.length_a   1.000
_cell.length_b   1.000
_cell.length_c   1.000
_cell.angle_alpha   90.00
_cell.angle_beta   90.00
_cell.angle_gamma   90.00
#
_symmetry.space_group_name_H-M   'P 1'
#
loop_
_entity.id
_entity.type
_entity.pdbx_description
1 polymer ?
#
loop_
_entity_poly.entity_id
_entity_poly.type
_entity_poly.pdbx_seq_one_letter_code
_entity_poly.pdbx_strand_id
1 'polypeptide(L)'
;MIIAIPVTPDGAVEERWGRAPRLAVASVVDGRIADWTEHAVGWDVAHDQGTEGAHHARVVRFLRENGVTHVVVDHMGAGMRHTLGKLGIEILPVRSPFAREAVELAVASLR
;
A
#
# COMPACT_ATOMS: atom_id res chain seq x y z
N MET A 1 -8.63 9.30 6.72
CA MET A 1 -8.33 8.43 5.55
C MET A 1 -7.47 7.26 6.01
N ILE A 2 -7.57 6.10 5.36
CA ILE A 2 -6.73 4.93 5.65
C ILE A 2 -5.84 4.66 4.43
N ILE A 3 -4.53 4.64 4.66
CA ILE A 3 -3.49 4.59 3.61
C ILE A 3 -2.65 3.33 3.81
N ALA A 4 -2.44 2.54 2.76
CA ALA A 4 -1.47 1.47 2.77
C ALA A 4 -0.19 1.84 1.99
N ILE A 5 0.97 1.47 2.52
CA ILE A 5 2.26 1.67 1.88
C ILE A 5 3.15 0.43 2.07
N PRO A 6 3.81 -0.09 1.02
CA PRO A 6 4.76 -1.18 1.16
C PRO A 6 6.03 -0.71 1.86
N VAL A 7 6.47 -1.50 2.85
CA VAL A 7 7.60 -1.14 3.70
C VAL A 7 8.62 -2.26 3.80
N THR A 8 9.87 -1.87 3.89
CA THR A 8 10.98 -2.74 4.28
C THR A 8 11.10 -2.80 5.82
N PRO A 9 11.81 -3.79 6.39
CA PRO A 9 11.96 -3.92 7.85
C PRO A 9 12.65 -2.72 8.54
N ASP A 10 13.43 -1.93 7.81
CA ASP A 10 14.11 -0.73 8.26
C ASP A 10 13.27 0.56 8.09
N GLY A 11 12.01 0.43 7.67
CA GLY A 11 11.06 1.55 7.57
C GLY A 11 11.18 2.38 6.29
N ALA A 12 11.95 1.92 5.31
CA ALA A 12 11.96 2.48 3.97
C ALA A 12 10.75 1.98 3.16
N VAL A 13 10.50 2.63 2.03
CA VAL A 13 9.50 2.17 1.05
C VAL A 13 10.01 0.92 0.34
N GLU A 14 9.17 -0.11 0.28
CA GLU A 14 9.39 -1.25 -0.61
C GLU A 14 8.76 -0.96 -1.98
N GLU A 15 9.58 -0.79 -3.02
CA GLU A 15 9.14 -0.36 -4.35
C GLU A 15 8.17 -1.34 -5.03
N ARG A 16 8.23 -2.62 -4.66
CA ARG A 16 7.50 -3.70 -5.33
C ARG A 16 6.19 -4.01 -4.62
N TRP A 17 5.12 -3.29 -4.97
CA TRP A 17 3.77 -3.51 -4.40
C TRP A 17 3.34 -4.98 -4.35
N GLY A 18 3.37 -5.69 -5.47
CA GLY A 18 2.93 -7.09 -5.56
C GLY A 18 3.85 -8.09 -4.86
N ARG A 19 5.02 -7.65 -4.40
CA ARG A 19 6.04 -8.49 -3.74
C ARG A 19 6.44 -7.93 -2.38
N ALA A 20 5.60 -7.10 -1.77
CA ALA A 20 5.92 -6.52 -0.48
C ALA A 20 5.94 -7.61 0.61
N PRO A 21 7.00 -7.72 1.43
CA PRO A 21 6.98 -8.61 2.59
C PRO A 21 6.08 -8.04 3.69
N ARG A 22 6.00 -6.71 3.80
CA ARG A 22 5.18 -5.99 4.77
C ARG A 22 4.43 -4.83 4.12
N LEU A 23 3.23 -4.56 4.61
CA LEU A 23 2.52 -3.30 4.39
C LEU A 23 2.33 -2.58 5.71
N ALA A 24 2.59 -1.27 5.72
CA ALA A 24 2.08 -0.41 6.77
C ALA A 24 0.70 0.12 6.39
N VAL A 25 -0.22 0.13 7.35
CA VAL A 25 -1.54 0.76 7.28
C VAL A 25 -1.52 1.95 8.23
N ALA A 26 -1.64 3.15 7.68
CA ALA A 26 -1.67 4.39 8.40
C ALA A 26 -3.10 4.92 8.47
N SER A 27 -3.56 5.28 9.67
CA SER A 27 -4.74 6.13 9.83
C SER A 27 -4.30 7.59 9.83
N VAL A 28 -4.97 8.42 9.04
CA VAL A 28 -4.64 9.85 8.91
C VAL A 28 -5.88 10.69 9.25
N VAL A 29 -5.69 11.61 10.19
CA VAL A 29 -6.69 12.54 10.72
C VAL A 29 -6.11 13.96 10.63
N ASP A 30 -6.89 14.91 10.10
CA ASP A 30 -6.48 16.30 9.87
C ASP A 30 -5.14 16.45 9.11
N GLY A 31 -4.90 15.50 8.21
CA GLY A 31 -3.69 15.40 7.40
C GLY A 31 -2.41 15.04 8.16
N ARG A 32 -2.53 14.40 9.32
CA ARG A 32 -1.41 13.84 10.09
C ARG A 32 -1.64 12.35 10.35
N ILE A 33 -0.56 11.58 10.42
CA ILE A 33 -0.62 10.16 10.80
C ILE A 33 -1.03 10.08 12.28
N ALA A 34 -2.18 9.47 12.54
CA ALA A 34 -2.72 9.24 13.88
C ALA A 34 -2.39 7.83 14.40
N ASP A 35 -2.33 6.83 13.51
CA ASP A 35 -1.90 5.47 13.83
C ASP A 35 -1.07 4.87 12.69
N TRP A 36 -0.22 3.90 13.04
CA TRP A 36 0.61 3.16 12.09
C TRP A 36 0.75 1.71 12.53
N THR A 37 0.16 0.81 11.76
CA THR A 37 0.22 -0.64 12.01
C THR A 37 0.91 -1.34 10.84
N GLU A 38 1.90 -2.17 11.12
CA GLU A 38 2.58 -2.97 10.11
C GLU A 38 2.09 -4.42 10.09
N HIS A 39 1.79 -4.90 8.89
CA HIS A 39 1.32 -6.24 8.64
C HIS A 39 2.35 -7.01 7.82
N ALA A 40 2.77 -8.17 8.32
CA ALA A 40 3.53 -9.13 7.53
C ALA A 40 2.58 -9.79 6.53
N VAL A 41 2.61 -9.32 5.28
CA VAL A 41 1.71 -9.81 4.22
C VAL A 41 2.35 -10.94 3.39
N GLY A 42 3.68 -11.04 3.40
CA GLY A 42 4.43 -12.16 2.78
C GLY A 42 4.20 -12.30 1.28
N TRP A 43 3.94 -11.20 0.57
CA TRP A 43 3.65 -11.25 -0.86
C TRP A 43 4.90 -11.49 -1.71
N ASP A 44 6.08 -11.18 -1.18
CA ASP A 44 7.38 -11.58 -1.74
C ASP A 44 7.46 -13.08 -2.04
N VAL A 45 6.91 -13.92 -1.15
CA VAL A 45 6.83 -15.38 -1.32
C VAL A 45 5.55 -15.79 -2.03
N ALA A 46 4.41 -15.25 -1.60
CA ALA A 46 3.11 -15.69 -2.10
C ALA A 46 2.82 -15.29 -3.55
N HIS A 47 3.50 -14.27 -4.10
CA HIS A 47 3.29 -13.81 -5.48
C HIS A 47 3.53 -14.92 -6.50
N ASP A 48 4.53 -15.78 -6.27
CA ASP A 48 4.91 -16.84 -7.22
C ASP A 48 4.21 -18.18 -6.92
N GLN A 49 3.41 -18.26 -5.85
CA GLN A 49 2.73 -19.48 -5.39
C GLN A 49 1.26 -19.57 -5.85
N GLY A 50 0.98 -19.14 -7.08
CA GLY A 50 -0.37 -19.24 -7.64
C GLY A 50 -0.54 -18.44 -8.92
N THR A 51 -1.79 -18.27 -9.33
CA THR A 51 -2.12 -17.42 -10.48
C THR A 51 -2.06 -15.95 -10.10
N GLU A 52 -1.84 -15.09 -11.09
CA GLU A 52 -1.95 -13.63 -10.93
C GLU A 52 -3.30 -13.23 -10.30
N GLY A 53 -4.40 -13.85 -10.74
CA GLY A 53 -5.73 -13.62 -10.18
C GLY A 53 -5.85 -13.98 -8.69
N ALA A 54 -5.22 -15.08 -8.26
CA ALA A 54 -5.20 -15.48 -6.85
C ALA A 54 -4.39 -14.48 -6.00
N HIS A 55 -3.28 -13.96 -6.54
CA HIS A 55 -2.53 -12.89 -5.89
C HIS A 55 -3.37 -11.61 -5.77
N HIS A 56 -4.06 -11.20 -6.84
CA HIS A 56 -4.95 -10.03 -6.80
C HIS A 56 -6.05 -10.17 -5.74
N ALA A 57 -6.68 -11.34 -5.65
CA ALA A 57 -7.69 -11.60 -4.63
C ALA A 57 -7.16 -11.44 -3.19
N ARG A 58 -5.92 -11.87 -2.92
CA ARG A 58 -5.28 -11.67 -1.60
C ARG A 58 -5.08 -10.18 -1.29
N VAL A 59 -4.58 -9.41 -2.25
CA VAL A 59 -4.40 -7.96 -2.10
C VAL A 59 -5.73 -7.29 -1.82
N VAL A 60 -6.75 -7.56 -2.64
CA VAL A 60 -8.11 -7.00 -2.47
C VAL A 60 -8.68 -7.31 -1.09
N ARG A 61 -8.52 -8.56 -0.63
CA ARG A 61 -8.99 -8.97 0.69
C ARG A 61 -8.32 -8.16 1.80
N PHE A 62 -7.00 -8.07 1.78
CA PHE A 62 -6.22 -7.30 2.76
C PHE A 62 -6.69 -5.83 2.82
N LEU A 63 -6.83 -5.18 1.66
CA LEU A 63 -7.22 -3.78 1.58
C LEU A 63 -8.64 -3.55 2.14
N ARG A 64 -9.57 -4.45 1.84
CA ARG A 64 -10.95 -4.37 2.34
C ARG A 64 -11.03 -4.60 3.85
N GLU A 65 -10.32 -5.62 4.36
CA GLU A 65 -10.29 -5.94 5.79
C GLU A 65 -9.70 -4.78 6.63
N ASN A 66 -8.76 -4.03 6.08
CA ASN A 66 -8.17 -2.85 6.74
C ASN A 66 -8.85 -1.53 6.39
N GLY A 67 -9.93 -1.54 5.58
CA GLY A 67 -10.63 -0.32 5.18
C GLY A 67 -9.77 0.68 4.39
N VAL A 68 -8.78 0.19 3.64
CA VAL A 68 -7.84 1.02 2.89
C VAL A 68 -8.57 1.78 1.79
N THR A 69 -8.31 3.09 1.74
CA THR A 69 -8.91 4.04 0.79
C THR A 69 -7.89 4.59 -0.20
N HIS A 70 -6.61 4.64 0.19
CA HIS A 70 -5.52 5.12 -0.64
C HIS A 70 -4.32 4.18 -0.51
N VAL A 71 -3.52 4.09 -1.57
CA VAL A 71 -2.22 3.44 -1.52
C VAL A 71 -1.14 4.43 -1.92
N VAL A 72 -0.01 4.43 -1.20
CA VAL A 72 1.19 5.14 -1.61
C VAL A 72 2.16 4.10 -2.15
N VAL A 73 2.54 4.23 -3.42
CA VAL A 73 3.33 3.19 -4.11
C VAL A 73 4.22 3.82 -5.17
N ASP A 74 5.41 3.26 -5.35
CA ASP A 74 6.31 3.62 -6.44
C ASP A 74 5.89 2.90 -7.73
N HIS A 75 5.98 1.56 -7.74
CA HIS A 75 5.62 0.75 -8.89
C HIS A 75 4.57 -0.34 -8.62
N MET A 76 3.74 -0.59 -9.64
CA MET A 76 2.67 -1.59 -9.64
C MET A 76 2.41 -2.08 -11.06
N GLY A 77 2.00 -3.34 -11.23
CA GLY A 77 1.58 -3.87 -12.54
C GLY A 77 0.24 -3.28 -13.02
N ALA A 78 0.00 -3.29 -14.34
CA ALA A 78 -1.22 -2.74 -14.93
C ALA A 78 -2.50 -3.45 -14.45
N GLY A 79 -2.47 -4.78 -14.30
CA GLY A 79 -3.59 -5.57 -13.80
C GLY A 79 -3.99 -5.18 -12.37
N MET A 80 -3.00 -4.96 -11.50
CA MET A 80 -3.24 -4.50 -10.14
C MET A 80 -3.75 -3.05 -10.10
N ARG A 81 -3.15 -2.12 -10.88
CA ARG A 81 -3.65 -0.73 -11.01
C ARG A 81 -5.14 -0.70 -11.34
N HIS A 82 -5.54 -1.48 -12.35
CA HIS A 82 -6.94 -1.58 -12.77
C HIS A 82 -7.83 -2.20 -11.67
N THR A 83 -7.32 -3.18 -10.94
CA THR A 83 -8.02 -3.79 -9.81
C THR A 83 -8.29 -2.77 -8.70
N LEU A 84 -7.29 -1.97 -8.30
CA LEU A 84 -7.46 -0.94 -7.28
C LEU A 84 -8.42 0.18 -7.74
N GLY A 85 -8.34 0.60 -9.00
CA GLY A 85 -9.27 1.58 -9.56
C GLY A 85 -10.72 1.13 -9.50
N LYS A 86 -11.01 -0.15 -9.79
CA LYS A 86 -12.35 -0.73 -9.64
C LYS A 86 -12.86 -0.76 -8.19
N LEU A 87 -11.96 -0.75 -7.22
CA LEU A 87 -12.32 -0.67 -5.79
C LEU A 87 -12.56 0.77 -5.33
N GLY A 88 -12.28 1.78 -6.16
CA GLY A 88 -12.29 3.18 -5.75
C GLY A 88 -11.13 3.54 -4.83
N ILE A 89 -10.03 2.78 -4.88
CA ILE A 89 -8.82 3.06 -4.10
C ILE A 89 -7.95 4.03 -4.89
N GLU A 90 -7.62 5.17 -4.28
CA GLU A 90 -6.75 6.16 -4.89
C GLU A 90 -5.28 5.74 -4.81
N ILE A 91 -4.53 5.98 -5.88
CA ILE A 91 -3.11 5.63 -5.98
C ILE A 91 -2.30 6.91 -5.97
N LEU A 92 -1.47 7.07 -4.94
CA LEU A 92 -0.61 8.23 -4.72
C LEU A 92 0.86 7.85 -4.97
N PRO A 93 1.65 8.74 -5.60
CA PRO A 93 3.05 8.45 -5.87
C PRO A 93 3.90 8.59 -4.60
N VAL A 94 4.93 7.75 -4.49
CA VAL A 94 5.99 7.90 -3.48
C VAL A 94 6.85 9.12 -3.80
N ARG A 95 7.17 9.92 -2.78
CA ARG A 95 8.02 11.14 -2.90
C ARG A 95 9.16 11.19 -1.90
N SER A 96 9.32 10.15 -1.09
CA SER A 96 10.43 9.97 -0.14
C SER A 96 10.77 8.47 -0.05
N PRO A 97 12.05 8.10 0.14
CA PRO A 97 12.42 6.72 0.43
C PRO A 97 11.96 6.27 1.83
N PHE A 98 11.61 7.19 2.73
CA PHE A 98 11.14 6.86 4.08
C PHE A 98 9.62 6.74 4.09
N ALA A 99 9.09 5.60 4.53
CA ALA A 99 7.68 5.27 4.34
C ALA A 99 6.72 6.25 5.03
N ARG A 100 7.05 6.70 6.25
CA ARG A 100 6.23 7.68 6.98
C ARG A 100 6.21 9.04 6.28
N GLU A 101 7.38 9.54 5.91
CA GLU A 101 7.49 10.81 5.19
C GLU A 101 6.79 10.74 3.82
N ALA A 102 6.90 9.61 3.12
CA ALA A 102 6.19 9.39 1.86
C ALA A 102 4.66 9.52 2.03
N VAL A 103 4.10 8.95 3.11
CA VAL A 103 2.68 9.11 3.45
C VAL A 103 2.34 10.58 3.76
N GLU A 104 3.17 11.26 4.56
CA GLU A 104 2.95 12.67 4.91
C GLU A 104 2.96 13.59 3.68
N LEU A 105 3.93 13.40 2.78
CA LEU A 105 4.03 14.17 1.53
C LEU A 105 2.87 13.87 0.58
N ALA A 106 2.44 12.61 0.50
CA ALA A 106 1.28 12.22 -0.31
C ALA A 106 0.00 12.90 0.21
N VAL A 107 -0.24 12.86 1.52
CA VAL A 107 -1.38 13.51 2.17
C VAL A 107 -1.35 15.03 1.99
N ALA A 108 -0.17 15.65 2.12
CA ALA A 108 -0.02 17.09 1.92
C ALA A 108 -0.37 17.53 0.49
N SER A 109 -0.21 16.65 -0.50
CA SER A 109 -0.55 16.94 -1.91
C SER A 109 -2.04 16.84 -2.26
N LEU A 110 -2.88 16.37 -1.33
CA LEU A 110 -4.34 16.28 -1.50
C LEU A 110 -5.09 17.54 -1.04
N ARG A 111 -4.36 18.55 -0.54
CA ARG A 111 -4.89 19.83 -0.08
C ARG A 111 -4.83 20.86 -1.20
#